data_AF-A0A2D4LS12-F1
#
_entry.id   AF-A0A2D4LS12-F1
#
_cell.length_a   1.000
_cell.length_b   1.000
_cell.length_c   1.000
_cell.angle_alpha   90.00
_cell.angle_beta   90.00
_cell.angle_gamma   90.00
#
_symmetry.space_group_name_H-M   'P 1'
#
loop_
_entity.id
_entity.type
_entity.pdbx_description
1 polymer ?
#
loop_
_entity_poly.entity_id
_entity_poly.type
_entity_poly.pdbx_seq_one_letter_code
_entity_poly.pdbx_strand_id
1 'polypeptide(L)'
;TPQEISELEATYRILLQEDLEFPKDYPSGCLLGCVDLIDCLSQEQFQEQHPQLSQESASPFVFICSNPQEMIIKFPIKGKHKLWKLDSKIHQGAKKGLMKQKVAV
;
A
#
# COMPACT_ATOMS: atom_id res chain seq x y z
N THR A 1 -3.60 -16.35 1.83
CA THR A 1 -3.43 -17.48 2.78
C THR A 1 -2.11 -17.31 3.51
N PRO A 2 -1.82 -18.06 4.59
CA PRO A 2 -0.51 -17.99 5.24
C PRO A 2 0.66 -18.33 4.29
N GLN A 3 0.45 -19.25 3.33
CA GLN A 3 1.47 -19.55 2.32
C GLN A 3 1.75 -18.35 1.42
N GLU A 4 0.70 -17.74 0.85
CA GLU A 4 0.84 -16.57 -0.02
C GLU A 4 1.54 -15.40 0.68
N ILE A 5 1.26 -15.19 1.98
CA ILE A 5 1.94 -14.16 2.79
C ILE A 5 3.44 -14.47 2.88
N SER A 6 3.79 -15.69 3.29
CA SER A 6 5.19 -16.09 3.46
C SER A 6 5.99 -16.03 2.16
N GLU A 7 5.39 -16.41 1.04
CA GLU A 7 6.01 -16.33 -0.28
C GLU A 7 6.25 -14.88 -0.67
N LEU A 8 5.25 -14.02 -0.47
CA LEU A 8 5.33 -12.60 -0.80
C LEU A 8 6.39 -11.87 0.05
N GLU A 9 6.42 -12.11 1.36
CA GLU A 9 7.44 -11.55 2.26
C GLU A 9 8.86 -11.93 1.81
N ALA A 10 9.08 -13.18 1.44
CA ALA A 10 10.37 -13.64 0.94
C ALA A 10 10.75 -12.95 -0.38
N THR A 11 9.79 -12.81 -1.31
CA THR A 11 10.01 -12.10 -2.57
C THR A 11 10.38 -10.63 -2.34
N TYR A 12 9.66 -9.91 -1.49
CA TYR A 12 9.93 -8.48 -1.25
C TYR A 12 11.28 -8.24 -0.56
N ARG A 13 11.71 -9.13 0.35
CA ARG A 13 13.06 -9.04 0.94
C ARG A 13 14.16 -9.14 -0.11
N ILE A 14 13.99 -10.03 -1.09
CA ILE A 14 14.95 -10.19 -2.20
C ILE A 14 14.88 -8.98 -3.13
N LEU A 15 13.67 -8.52 -3.45
CA LEU A 15 13.44 -7.44 -4.42
C LEU A 15 14.00 -6.10 -3.92
N LEU A 16 13.74 -5.75 -2.66
CA LEU A 16 14.13 -4.45 -2.10
C LEU A 16 15.54 -4.48 -1.48
N GLN A 17 16.10 -5.66 -1.19
CA GLN A 17 17.44 -5.82 -0.57
C GLN A 17 17.60 -5.05 0.75
N GLU A 18 16.49 -4.77 1.43
CA GLU A 18 16.42 -4.05 2.68
C GLU A 18 15.92 -4.98 3.80
N ASP A 19 16.25 -4.63 5.04
CA ASP A 19 15.68 -5.30 6.21
C ASP A 19 14.26 -4.80 6.45
N LEU A 20 13.32 -5.41 5.71
CA LEU A 20 11.90 -5.04 5.75
C LEU A 20 11.22 -5.58 7.00
N GLU A 21 10.51 -4.69 7.70
CA GLU A 21 9.55 -5.08 8.72
C GLU A 21 8.19 -5.39 8.09
N PHE A 22 7.67 -6.58 8.38
CA PHE A 22 6.34 -7.00 7.94
C PHE A 22 5.32 -6.91 9.07
N PRO A 23 4.04 -6.61 8.75
CA PRO A 23 2.99 -6.58 9.76
C PRO A 23 2.73 -7.98 10.31
N LYS A 24 2.45 -8.07 11.61
CA LYS A 24 2.08 -9.34 12.27
C LYS A 24 0.71 -9.86 11.84
N ASP A 25 -0.17 -8.96 11.42
CA ASP A 25 -1.57 -9.24 11.11
C ASP A 25 -1.99 -8.51 9.82
N TYR A 26 -2.76 -9.20 8.97
CA TYR A 26 -3.33 -8.69 7.72
C TYR A 26 -4.86 -8.59 7.84
N PRO A 27 -5.40 -7.54 8.51
CA PRO A 27 -6.82 -7.45 8.76
C PRO A 27 -7.60 -7.16 7.48
N SER A 28 -8.81 -7.72 7.39
CA SER A 28 -9.74 -7.46 6.28
C SER A 28 -10.88 -6.54 6.72
N GLY A 29 -11.51 -5.85 5.75
CA GLY A 29 -12.67 -5.00 6.03
C GLY A 29 -12.36 -3.74 6.85
N CYS A 30 -11.15 -3.20 6.74
CA CYS A 30 -10.79 -1.94 7.38
C CYS A 30 -9.89 -1.07 6.49
N LEU A 31 -9.87 0.23 6.78
CA LEU A 31 -8.98 1.21 6.16
C LEU A 31 -7.63 1.15 6.89
N LEU A 32 -6.58 0.81 6.16
CA LEU A 32 -5.24 0.57 6.72
C LEU A 32 -4.41 1.85 6.85
N GLY A 33 -4.52 2.76 5.88
CA GLY A 33 -3.59 3.87 5.76
C GLY A 33 -3.87 4.72 4.53
N CYS A 34 -2.88 5.49 4.12
CA CYS A 34 -2.86 6.19 2.85
C CYS A 34 -1.48 6.19 2.21
N VAL A 35 -1.46 6.50 0.93
CA VAL A 35 -0.28 6.75 0.10
C VAL A 35 -0.57 7.96 -0.77
N ASP A 36 0.47 8.65 -1.19
CA ASP A 36 0.38 9.69 -2.19
C ASP A 36 0.55 9.05 -3.58
N LEU A 37 -0.47 9.14 -4.43
CA LEU A 37 -0.41 8.68 -5.82
C LEU A 37 0.33 9.73 -6.64
N ILE A 38 1.53 9.39 -7.09
CA ILE A 38 2.45 10.29 -7.80
C ILE A 38 2.25 10.18 -9.31
N ASP A 39 2.10 8.96 -9.82
CA ASP A 39 1.90 8.72 -11.25
C ASP A 39 1.12 7.43 -11.53
N CYS A 40 0.72 7.24 -12.79
CA CYS A 40 0.12 6.02 -13.32
C CYS A 40 0.79 5.67 -14.65
N LEU A 41 1.75 4.75 -14.60
CA LEU A 41 2.55 4.35 -15.75
C LEU A 41 1.92 3.18 -16.48
N SER A 42 2.11 3.08 -17.80
CA SER A 42 1.89 1.82 -18.51
C SER A 42 2.93 0.78 -18.06
N GLN A 43 2.66 -0.50 -18.32
CA GLN A 43 3.62 -1.55 -17.99
C GLN A 43 4.99 -1.35 -18.67
N GLU A 44 5.02 -0.87 -19.91
CA GLU A 44 6.26 -0.53 -20.63
C GLU A 44 7.02 0.59 -19.93
N GLN A 45 6.34 1.69 -19.59
CA GLN A 45 6.95 2.82 -18.88
C GLN A 45 7.45 2.42 -17.48
N PHE A 46 6.70 1.57 -16.78
CA PHE A 46 7.11 1.06 -15.46
C PHE A 46 8.40 0.23 -15.56
N GLN A 47 8.54 -0.61 -16.58
CA GLN A 47 9.76 -1.39 -16.82
C GLN A 47 10.97 -0.53 -17.17
N GLU A 48 10.77 0.53 -17.97
CA GLU A 48 11.84 1.45 -18.35
C GLU A 48 12.31 2.32 -17.16
N GLN A 49 11.36 2.85 -16.37
CA GLN A 49 11.66 3.80 -15.30
C GLN A 49 12.02 3.13 -13.97
N HIS A 50 11.48 1.94 -13.70
CA HIS A 50 11.71 1.16 -12.49
C HIS A 50 12.15 -0.28 -12.83
N PRO A 51 13.24 -0.48 -13.59
CA PRO A 51 13.65 -1.80 -14.07
C PRO A 51 13.87 -2.81 -12.94
N GLN A 52 14.33 -2.36 -11.78
CA GLN A 52 14.55 -3.17 -10.59
C GLN A 52 13.25 -3.63 -9.90
N LEU A 53 12.15 -2.90 -10.08
CA LEU A 53 10.82 -3.22 -9.53
C LEU A 53 9.88 -3.78 -10.59
N SER A 54 10.35 -3.99 -11.82
CA SER A 54 9.54 -4.41 -12.96
C SER A 54 8.72 -5.69 -12.73
N GLN A 55 9.15 -6.55 -11.79
CA GLN A 55 8.47 -7.79 -11.43
C GLN A 55 7.39 -7.61 -10.35
N GLU A 56 7.28 -6.44 -9.73
CA GLU A 56 6.35 -6.18 -8.63
C GLU A 56 4.89 -6.14 -9.10
N SER A 57 4.66 -5.72 -10.34
CA SER A 57 3.31 -5.62 -10.93
C SER A 57 3.27 -6.20 -12.34
N ALA A 58 2.22 -6.96 -12.61
CA ALA A 58 1.86 -7.46 -13.94
C ALA A 58 0.63 -6.72 -14.52
N SER A 59 0.20 -5.62 -13.90
CA SER A 59 -0.97 -4.86 -14.35
C SER A 59 -0.64 -4.02 -15.60
N PRO A 60 -1.57 -3.82 -16.55
CA PRO A 60 -1.30 -3.01 -17.74
C PRO A 60 -1.00 -1.54 -17.40
N PHE A 61 -1.50 -1.05 -16.26
CA PHE A 61 -1.18 0.25 -15.69
C PHE A 61 -0.84 0.09 -14.21
N VAL A 62 0.24 0.74 -13.78
CA VAL A 62 0.82 0.64 -12.44
C VAL A 62 0.75 2.01 -11.77
N PHE A 63 0.12 2.07 -10.59
CA PHE A 63 0.16 3.27 -9.78
C PHE A 63 1.49 3.38 -9.04
N ILE A 64 2.16 4.52 -9.22
CA ILE A 64 3.38 4.85 -8.50
C ILE A 64 2.96 5.63 -7.25
N CYS A 65 3.20 5.02 -6.11
CA CYS A 65 2.80 5.54 -4.82
C CYS A 65 4.04 5.92 -4.00
N SER A 66 3.94 6.96 -3.19
CA SER A 66 4.98 7.35 -2.23
C SER A 66 4.35 7.68 -0.88
N ASN A 67 5.20 7.97 0.12
CA ASN A 67 4.77 8.38 1.46
C ASN A 67 3.71 7.43 2.07
N PRO A 68 4.02 6.13 2.22
CA PRO A 68 3.09 5.20 2.86
C PRO A 68 2.91 5.53 4.35
N GLN A 69 1.67 5.68 4.77
CA GLN A 69 1.30 6.02 6.15
C GLN A 69 0.27 5.03 6.70
N GLU A 70 0.68 4.15 7.62
CA GLU A 70 -0.23 3.23 8.31
C GLU A 70 -1.02 3.94 9.43
N MET A 71 -2.34 3.81 9.46
CA MET A 71 -3.10 4.35 10.59
C MET A 71 -3.00 3.45 11.82
N ILE A 72 -2.73 4.07 12.97
CA ILE A 72 -2.79 3.42 14.29
C ILE A 72 -4.20 2.88 14.58
N ILE A 73 -5.23 3.61 14.15
CA ILE A 73 -6.64 3.22 14.33
C ILE A 73 -7.19 2.80 12.97
N LYS A 74 -7.53 1.52 12.83
CA LYS A 74 -8.11 0.95 11.61
C LYS A 74 -9.63 1.18 11.61
N PHE A 75 -10.12 1.91 10.61
CA PHE A 75 -11.55 2.22 10.50
C PHE A 75 -12.29 1.08 9.78
N PRO A 76 -13.37 0.52 10.33
CA PRO A 76 -14.11 -0.56 9.68
C PRO A 76 -14.80 -0.02 8.42
N ILE A 77 -14.40 -0.53 7.25
CA ILE A 77 -14.99 -0.19 5.95
C ILE A 77 -15.02 -1.41 5.04
N LYS A 78 -16.09 -1.55 4.25
CA LYS A 78 -16.11 -2.52 3.16
C LYS A 78 -15.54 -1.87 1.91
N GLY A 79 -14.48 -2.48 1.36
CA GLY A 79 -13.98 -2.11 0.04
C GLY A 79 -15.08 -2.24 -1.02
N LYS A 80 -15.02 -1.38 -2.05
CA LYS A 80 -15.86 -1.47 -3.24
C LYS A 80 -14.97 -1.66 -4.47
N HIS A 81 -15.56 -2.18 -5.54
CA HIS A 81 -14.86 -2.37 -6.81
C HIS A 81 -14.41 -1.02 -7.38
N LYS A 82 -13.17 -0.95 -7.87
CA LYS A 82 -12.50 0.27 -8.40
C LYS A 82 -12.30 1.36 -7.34
N LEU A 83 -11.96 2.58 -7.78
CA LEU A 83 -11.86 3.75 -6.90
C LEU A 83 -13.25 4.22 -6.48
N TRP A 84 -13.42 4.47 -5.18
CA TRP A 84 -14.70 4.92 -4.61
C TRP A 84 -14.46 5.97 -3.54
N LYS A 85 -15.42 6.89 -3.39
CA LYS A 85 -15.33 7.96 -2.40
C LYS A 85 -15.59 7.40 -1.00
N LEU A 86 -14.68 7.66 -0.07
CA LEU A 86 -14.88 7.39 1.34
C LEU A 86 -16.10 8.16 1.88
N ASP A 87 -16.78 7.57 2.86
CA ASP A 87 -17.78 8.30 3.63
C ASP A 87 -17.15 9.50 4.33
N SER A 88 -17.88 10.61 4.39
CA SER A 88 -17.36 11.87 4.94
C SER A 88 -16.89 11.73 6.39
N LYS A 89 -17.60 10.96 7.23
CA LYS A 89 -17.21 10.76 8.63
C LYS A 89 -15.93 9.93 8.73
N ILE A 90 -15.82 8.89 7.91
CA ILE A 90 -14.62 8.05 7.84
C ILE A 90 -13.42 8.85 7.34
N HIS A 91 -13.59 9.64 6.28
CA HIS A 91 -12.52 10.48 5.73
C HIS A 91 -11.98 11.47 6.77
N GLN A 92 -12.86 12.16 7.51
CA GLN A 92 -12.43 13.07 8.58
C GLN A 92 -11.76 12.34 9.74
N GLY A 93 -12.24 11.14 10.09
CA GLY A 93 -11.60 10.27 11.08
C GLY A 93 -10.19 9.85 10.66
N ALA A 94 -10.04 9.38 9.42
CA ALA A 94 -8.78 8.93 8.85
C ALA A 94 -7.73 10.04 8.85
N LYS A 95 -8.09 11.25 8.38
CA LYS A 95 -7.19 12.41 8.41
C LYS A 95 -6.65 12.69 9.81
N LYS A 96 -7.51 12.63 10.84
CA LYS A 96 -7.10 12.82 12.24
C LYS A 96 -6.26 11.65 12.77
N GLY A 97 -6.52 10.43 12.29
CA GLY A 97 -5.73 9.23 12.64
C GLY A 97 -4.30 9.31 12.12
N LEU A 98 -4.10 9.84 10.92
CA LEU A 98 -2.80 10.00 10.26
C LEU A 98 -1.93 11.07 10.93
N MET A 99 -2.51 12.14 11.47
CA MET A 99 -1.79 13.22 12.16
C MET A 99 -1.01 12.76 13.41
N LYS A 100 -1.24 11.54 13.91
CA LYS A 100 -0.61 11.00 15.12
C LYS A 100 0.61 10.11 14.85
N GLN A 101 0.95 9.84 13.60
CA GLN A 101 2.20 9.15 13.31
C GLN A 101 3.37 10.12 13.45
N LYS A 102 4.23 9.85 14.43
CA LYS A 102 5.61 10.32 14.34
C LYS A 102 6.23 9.60 13.15
N VAL A 103 6.87 10.36 12.27
CA VAL A 103 7.72 9.84 11.20
C VAL A 103 8.61 8.77 11.81
N ALA A 104 8.50 7.53 11.32
CA ALA A 104 9.56 6.55 11.54
C ALA A 104 10.76 7.09 10.77
N VAL A 105 11.75 7.57 11.53
CA VAL A 105 13.08 7.97 11.04
C VAL A 105 13.90 6.71 10.83
#